data_AF-A0A8I2H7I6-F1
#
_entry.id   AF-A0A8I2H7I6-F1
#
_cell.length_a   1.000
_cell.length_b   1.000
_cell.length_c   1.000
_cell.angle_alpha   90.00
_cell.angle_beta   90.00
_cell.angle_gamma   90.00
#
_symmetry.space_group_name_H-M   'P 1'
#
loop_
_entity.id
_entity.type
_entity.pdbx_description
1 polymer ?
#
loop_
_entity_poly.entity_id
_entity_poly.type
_entity_poly.pdbx_seq_one_letter_code
_entity_poly.pdbx_strand_id
1 'polypeptide(L)'
;DWVEEKLLMLGSVFCIDICAYAVMSNHTHIVLYVDDTKAKRLSDEAILIRWHKLFKGNWISRKFTEGEPLNESEQLILNEHVSKYRERLADISWFMRVLNEDIARRANKEDNCTGRFWEGRFKSQALLDEAALAACLAYVDLNPIRAKIAATPETSDYTSIKKRIDHAKLGK
;
A
#
# COMPACT_ATOMS: atom_id res chain seq x y z
N ASP A 1 -15.25 0.14 0.89
CA ASP A 1 -14.86 1.56 0.80
C ASP A 1 -13.59 1.64 -0.04
N TRP A 2 -13.59 2.55 -1.02
CA TRP A 2 -12.52 2.74 -1.99
C TRP A 2 -11.12 2.93 -1.38
N VAL A 3 -10.98 3.57 -0.22
CA VAL A 3 -9.68 3.80 0.44
C VAL A 3 -9.16 2.49 1.01
N GLU A 4 -9.99 1.78 1.78
CA GLU A 4 -9.61 0.48 2.36
C GLU A 4 -9.30 -0.54 1.26
N GLU A 5 -10.14 -0.62 0.23
CA GLU A 5 -9.95 -1.53 -0.90
C GLU A 5 -8.63 -1.25 -1.64
N LYS A 6 -8.33 0.03 -1.93
CA LYS A 6 -7.08 0.42 -2.58
C LYS A 6 -5.89 0.10 -1.68
N LEU A 7 -5.97 0.42 -0.39
CA LEU A 7 -4.92 0.16 0.59
C LEU A 7 -4.56 -1.34 0.63
N LEU A 8 -5.55 -2.21 0.81
CA LEU A 8 -5.34 -3.66 0.86
C LEU A 8 -4.85 -4.23 -0.47
N MET A 9 -5.34 -3.72 -1.60
CA MET A 9 -4.83 -4.09 -2.92
C MET A 9 -3.33 -3.75 -3.04
N LEU A 10 -2.90 -2.57 -2.60
CA LEU A 10 -1.49 -2.19 -2.61
C LEU A 10 -0.65 -3.09 -1.72
N GLY A 11 -1.14 -3.48 -0.53
CA GLY A 11 -0.46 -4.46 0.34
C GLY A 11 -0.25 -5.83 -0.33
N SER A 12 -1.14 -6.23 -1.25
CA SER A 12 -0.98 -7.47 -2.03
C SER A 12 0.04 -7.37 -3.17
N VAL A 13 0.39 -6.15 -3.59
CA VAL A 13 1.28 -5.90 -4.74
C VAL A 13 2.68 -5.50 -4.29
N PHE A 14 2.79 -4.59 -3.33
CA PHE A 14 4.06 -4.12 -2.79
C PHE A 14 4.72 -5.19 -1.92
N CYS A 15 6.02 -5.01 -1.67
CA CYS A 15 6.76 -5.71 -0.62
C CYS A 15 6.63 -4.96 0.70
N ILE A 16 5.41 -4.54 1.02
CA ILE A 16 5.06 -3.78 2.22
C ILE A 16 3.80 -4.40 2.81
N ASP A 17 3.90 -4.87 4.04
CA ASP A 17 2.78 -5.46 4.77
C ASP A 17 2.07 -4.38 5.59
N ILE A 18 0.74 -4.49 5.66
CA ILE A 18 -0.11 -3.56 6.39
C ILE A 18 -0.40 -4.17 7.76
N CYS A 19 0.23 -3.63 8.80
CA CYS A 19 0.11 -4.15 10.16
C CYS A 19 -1.18 -3.66 10.84
N ALA A 20 -1.53 -2.39 10.65
CA ALA A 20 -2.78 -1.81 11.10
C ALA A 20 -3.19 -0.62 10.24
N TYR A 21 -4.48 -0.30 10.22
CA TYR A 21 -5.00 0.91 9.61
C TYR A 21 -6.34 1.32 10.23
N ALA A 22 -6.63 2.60 10.12
CA ALA A 22 -7.95 3.19 10.38
C ALA A 22 -8.23 4.27 9.33
N VAL A 23 -9.25 4.05 8.51
CA VAL A 23 -9.75 5.03 7.53
C VAL A 23 -10.85 5.86 8.20
N MET A 24 -10.68 7.18 8.21
CA MET A 24 -11.62 8.13 8.79
C MET A 24 -12.07 9.13 7.72
N SER A 25 -13.11 9.91 8.01
CA SER A 25 -13.69 10.86 7.04
C SER A 25 -12.75 11.96 6.59
N ASN A 26 -11.74 12.32 7.38
CA ASN A 26 -10.83 13.43 7.10
C ASN A 26 -9.33 13.05 7.07
N HIS A 27 -8.96 11.83 7.48
CA HIS A 27 -7.58 11.34 7.42
C HIS A 27 -7.52 9.81 7.53
N THR A 28 -6.32 9.24 7.36
CA THR A 28 -6.07 7.81 7.54
C THR A 28 -4.82 7.62 8.40
N HIS A 29 -4.86 6.64 9.30
CA HIS A 29 -3.70 6.16 10.03
C HIS A 29 -3.30 4.78 9.54
N ILE A 30 -2.01 4.53 9.31
CA ILE A 30 -1.51 3.27 8.74
C ILE A 30 -0.19 2.92 9.43
N VAL A 31 -0.05 1.65 9.82
CA VAL A 31 1.21 1.04 10.25
C VAL A 31 1.67 0.09 9.17
N LEU A 32 2.86 0.33 8.63
CA LEU A 32 3.44 -0.41 7.51
C LEU A 32 4.73 -1.09 7.96
N TYR A 33 4.96 -2.30 7.45
CA TYR A 33 6.21 -3.02 7.56
C TYR A 33 6.83 -3.18 6.17
N VAL A 34 8.03 -2.65 5.97
CA VAL A 34 8.75 -2.80 4.70
C VAL A 34 9.50 -4.13 4.73
N ASP A 35 9.13 -5.05 3.85
CA ASP A 35 9.77 -6.36 3.75
C ASP A 35 10.81 -6.35 2.62
N ASP A 36 11.97 -5.76 2.92
CA ASP A 36 13.13 -5.76 2.02
C ASP A 36 13.62 -7.17 1.69
N THR A 37 13.37 -8.14 2.58
CA THR A 37 13.80 -9.53 2.36
C THR A 37 12.95 -10.19 1.27
N LYS A 38 11.63 -9.97 1.28
CA LYS A 38 10.72 -10.35 0.20
C LYS A 38 11.10 -9.63 -1.07
N ALA A 39 11.36 -8.32 -1.02
CA ALA A 39 11.79 -7.56 -2.19
C ALA A 39 13.06 -8.15 -2.82
N LYS A 40 14.05 -8.61 -2.03
CA LYS A 40 15.29 -9.23 -2.55
C LYS A 40 15.09 -10.66 -3.07
N ARG A 41 14.17 -11.43 -2.46
CA ARG A 41 13.92 -12.84 -2.82
C ARG A 41 13.13 -13.02 -4.12
N LEU A 42 12.34 -12.04 -4.53
CA LEU A 42 11.50 -12.16 -5.74
C LEU A 42 12.33 -12.28 -7.02
N SER A 43 11.87 -13.08 -7.98
CA SER A 43 12.45 -13.08 -9.33
C SER A 43 12.12 -11.77 -10.07
N ASP A 44 12.87 -11.48 -11.12
CA ASP A 44 12.65 -10.30 -11.96
C ASP A 44 11.26 -10.33 -12.61
N GLU A 45 10.83 -11.50 -13.09
CA GLU A 45 9.47 -11.74 -13.57
C GLU A 45 8.42 -11.38 -12.49
N ALA A 46 8.64 -11.81 -11.25
CA ALA A 46 7.73 -11.55 -10.15
C ALA A 46 7.66 -10.06 -9.76
N ILE A 47 8.73 -9.29 -9.96
CA ILE A 47 8.75 -7.83 -9.82
C ILE A 47 7.95 -7.18 -10.95
N LEU A 48 8.15 -7.61 -12.20
CA LEU A 48 7.44 -7.06 -13.36
C LEU A 48 5.94 -7.33 -13.29
N ILE A 49 5.52 -8.55 -12.95
CA ILE A 49 4.10 -8.90 -12.77
C ILE A 49 3.46 -8.01 -11.70
N ARG A 50 4.14 -7.77 -10.57
CA ARG A 50 3.66 -6.86 -9.52
C ARG A 50 3.54 -5.43 -10.03
N TRP A 51 4.58 -4.94 -10.70
CA TRP A 51 4.57 -3.59 -11.28
C TRP A 51 3.44 -3.40 -12.29
N HIS A 52 3.19 -4.40 -13.14
CA HIS A 52 2.16 -4.38 -14.17
C HIS A 52 0.72 -4.40 -13.62
N LYS A 53 0.51 -4.86 -12.38
CA LYS A 53 -0.80 -4.73 -11.69
C LYS A 53 -1.18 -3.27 -11.40
N LEU A 54 -0.20 -2.36 -11.33
CA LEU A 54 -0.40 -0.95 -10.99
C LEU A 54 -0.18 -0.01 -12.17
N PHE A 55 0.71 -0.39 -13.07
CA PHE A 55 1.14 0.44 -14.17
C PHE A 55 1.13 -0.35 -15.48
N LYS A 56 0.99 0.33 -16.61
CA LYS A 56 0.96 -0.32 -17.93
C LYS A 56 2.23 -1.08 -18.31
N GLY A 57 3.36 -0.87 -17.61
CA GLY A 57 4.68 -1.33 -18.03
C GLY A 57 5.22 -0.56 -19.23
N ASN A 58 6.48 -0.79 -19.57
CA ASN A 58 7.09 -0.33 -20.82
C ASN A 58 7.22 -1.50 -21.81
N TRP A 59 7.54 -1.20 -23.07
CA TRP A 59 7.61 -2.20 -24.13
C TRP A 59 8.57 -3.36 -23.79
N ILE A 60 9.71 -3.08 -23.17
CA ILE A 60 10.72 -4.09 -22.85
C ILE A 60 10.28 -5.02 -21.71
N SER A 61 9.62 -4.47 -20.69
CA SER A 61 9.06 -5.27 -19.61
C SER A 61 7.93 -6.17 -20.10
N ARG A 62 7.15 -5.73 -21.11
CA ARG A 62 6.09 -6.54 -21.72
C ARG A 62 6.67 -7.66 -22.57
N LYS A 63 7.63 -7.33 -23.43
CA LYS A 63 8.39 -8.29 -24.24
C LYS A 63 8.93 -9.43 -23.37
N PHE A 64 9.53 -9.09 -22.23
CA PHE A 64 10.00 -10.08 -21.25
C PHE A 64 8.86 -10.93 -20.65
N THR A 65 7.77 -10.30 -20.18
CA THR A 65 6.63 -11.04 -19.58
C THR A 65 5.86 -11.89 -20.59
N GLU A 66 5.96 -11.58 -21.89
CA GLU A 66 5.36 -12.34 -22.99
C GLU A 66 6.27 -13.49 -23.46
N GLY A 67 7.47 -13.64 -22.87
CA GLY A 67 8.42 -14.71 -23.17
C GLY A 67 9.20 -14.50 -24.47
N GLU A 68 9.18 -13.29 -25.03
CA GLU A 68 9.96 -12.97 -26.22
C GLU A 68 11.46 -12.84 -25.89
N PRO A 69 12.36 -13.29 -26.79
CA PRO A 69 13.79 -13.22 -26.55
C PRO A 69 14.28 -11.77 -26.53
N LEU A 70 15.18 -11.48 -25.58
CA LEU A 70 15.88 -10.20 -25.46
C LEU A 70 17.31 -10.34 -25.97
N ASN A 71 17.79 -9.34 -26.72
CA ASN A 71 19.22 -9.19 -27.01
C ASN A 71 19.97 -8.62 -25.80
N GLU A 72 21.31 -8.57 -25.86
CA GLU A 72 22.14 -8.11 -24.73
C GLU A 72 21.83 -6.68 -24.27
N SER A 73 21.64 -5.75 -25.22
CA SER A 73 21.28 -4.36 -24.91
C SER A 73 19.90 -4.25 -24.28
N GLU A 74 18.95 -5.03 -24.77
CA GLU A 74 17.60 -5.13 -24.20
C GLU A 74 17.64 -5.70 -22.78
N GLN A 75 18.42 -6.76 -22.54
CA GLN A 75 18.56 -7.34 -21.21
C GLN A 75 19.14 -6.33 -20.21
N LEU A 76 20.11 -5.51 -20.64
CA LEU A 76 20.68 -4.47 -19.79
C LEU A 76 19.64 -3.43 -19.39
N ILE A 77 18.85 -2.93 -20.35
CA ILE A 77 17.75 -1.98 -20.09
C ILE A 77 16.69 -2.60 -19.17
N LEU A 78 16.35 -3.88 -19.37
CA LEU A 78 15.40 -4.58 -18.52
C LEU A 78 15.91 -4.65 -17.07
N ASN A 79 17.18 -5.04 -16.87
CA ASN A 79 17.78 -5.17 -15.54
C ASN A 79 17.74 -3.84 -14.78
N GLU A 80 18.05 -2.72 -15.45
CA GLU A 80 17.93 -1.38 -14.85
C GLU A 80 16.49 -1.07 -14.41
N HIS A 81 15.50 -1.37 -15.26
CA HIS A 81 14.10 -1.16 -14.93
C HIS A 81 13.64 -2.05 -13.77
N VAL A 82 13.99 -3.33 -13.77
CA VAL A 82 13.61 -4.27 -12.73
C VAL A 82 14.22 -3.87 -11.39
N SER A 83 15.51 -3.50 -11.35
CA SER A 83 16.15 -3.00 -10.13
C SER A 83 15.38 -1.81 -9.56
N LYS A 84 15.03 -0.85 -10.43
CA LYS A 84 14.26 0.34 -10.03
C LYS A 84 12.86 0.00 -9.54
N TYR A 85 12.16 -0.94 -10.19
CA TYR A 85 10.82 -1.34 -9.77
C TYR A 85 10.85 -2.11 -8.45
N ARG A 86 11.90 -2.91 -8.22
CA ARG A 86 12.12 -3.64 -6.96
C ARG A 86 12.28 -2.68 -5.79
N GLU A 87 13.12 -1.65 -5.94
CA GLU A 87 13.26 -0.58 -4.94
C GLU A 87 11.93 0.13 -4.66
N ARG A 88 11.20 0.50 -5.73
CA ARG A 88 9.92 1.21 -5.61
C ARG A 88 8.84 0.38 -4.93
N LEU A 89 8.81 -0.92 -5.17
CA LEU A 89 7.84 -1.84 -4.53
C LEU A 89 8.13 -2.06 -3.05
N ALA A 90 9.29 -1.65 -2.53
CA ALA A 90 9.63 -1.64 -1.12
C ALA A 90 9.64 -0.23 -0.51
N ASP A 91 9.28 0.81 -1.26
CA ASP A 91 9.37 2.21 -0.81
C ASP A 91 8.01 2.75 -0.31
N ILE A 92 7.99 3.23 0.92
CA ILE A 92 6.77 3.80 1.56
C ILE A 92 6.26 5.03 0.80
N SER A 93 7.16 5.87 0.26
CA SER A 93 6.74 7.06 -0.48
C SER A 93 6.06 6.68 -1.80
N TRP A 94 6.51 5.63 -2.47
CA TRP A 94 5.84 5.06 -3.64
C TRP A 94 4.50 4.43 -3.29
N PHE A 95 4.43 3.67 -2.19
CA PHE A 95 3.16 3.13 -1.69
C PHE A 95 2.13 4.23 -1.45
N MET A 96 2.50 5.25 -0.67
CA MET A 96 1.64 6.39 -0.36
C MET A 96 1.31 7.24 -1.58
N ARG A 97 2.24 7.38 -2.53
CA ARG A 97 1.98 8.08 -3.80
C ARG A 97 0.86 7.40 -4.57
N VAL A 98 0.93 6.08 -4.76
CA VAL A 98 -0.07 5.33 -5.53
C VAL A 98 -1.44 5.32 -4.82
N LEU A 99 -1.45 5.22 -3.49
CA LEU A 99 -2.67 5.32 -2.69
C LEU A 99 -3.32 6.69 -2.85
N ASN A 100 -2.56 7.75 -2.58
CA ASN A 100 -3.08 9.12 -2.53
C ASN A 100 -3.50 9.62 -3.91
N GLU A 101 -2.78 9.28 -4.98
CA GLU A 101 -3.13 9.68 -6.34
C GLU A 101 -4.45 9.04 -6.78
N ASP A 102 -4.66 7.77 -6.49
CA ASP A 102 -5.89 7.05 -6.85
C ASP A 102 -7.11 7.68 -6.17
N ILE A 103 -7.03 7.90 -4.86
CA ILE A 103 -8.12 8.52 -4.08
C ILE A 103 -8.38 9.94 -4.57
N ALA A 104 -7.34 10.76 -4.74
CA ALA A 104 -7.50 12.16 -5.19
C ALA A 104 -8.15 12.26 -6.56
N ARG A 105 -7.76 11.40 -7.51
CA ARG A 105 -8.37 11.37 -8.86
C ARG A 105 -9.83 10.97 -8.81
N ARG A 106 -10.19 9.98 -8.00
CA ARG A 106 -11.59 9.53 -7.88
C ARG A 106 -12.45 10.59 -7.19
N ALA A 107 -11.99 11.15 -6.08
CA ALA A 107 -12.73 12.19 -5.34
C ALA A 107 -12.97 13.44 -6.20
N ASN A 108 -11.92 13.95 -6.86
CA ASN A 108 -12.08 15.09 -7.76
C ASN A 108 -13.04 14.79 -8.92
N LYS A 109 -13.03 13.56 -9.44
CA LYS A 109 -13.96 13.15 -10.50
C LYS A 109 -15.41 13.06 -9.99
N GLU A 110 -15.62 12.52 -8.80
CA GLU A 110 -16.93 12.41 -8.16
C GLU A 110 -17.53 13.78 -7.87
N ASP A 111 -16.72 14.71 -7.36
CA ASP A 111 -17.12 16.09 -7.07
C ASP A 111 -17.12 17.01 -8.30
N ASN A 112 -16.81 16.47 -9.49
CA ASN A 112 -16.63 17.22 -10.74
C ASN A 112 -15.75 18.47 -10.58
N CYS A 113 -14.67 18.34 -9.80
CA CYS A 113 -13.77 19.43 -9.47
C CYS A 113 -12.34 19.10 -9.90
N THR A 114 -11.45 20.09 -9.80
CA THR A 114 -10.02 19.92 -10.06
C THR A 114 -9.23 20.57 -8.94
N GLY A 115 -8.00 20.13 -8.77
CA GLY A 115 -7.10 20.69 -7.76
C GLY A 115 -6.62 19.64 -6.77
N ARG A 116 -6.15 20.13 -5.63
CA ARG A 116 -5.47 19.34 -4.61
C ARG A 116 -6.49 18.76 -3.62
N PHE A 117 -6.55 17.43 -3.55
CA PHE A 117 -7.41 16.73 -2.60
C PHE A 117 -6.79 16.67 -1.18
N TRP A 118 -5.52 16.27 -1.07
CA TRP A 118 -4.84 16.13 0.23
C TRP A 118 -4.19 17.43 0.70
N GLU A 119 -4.37 17.81 1.96
CA GLU A 119 -3.76 19.02 2.59
C GLU A 119 -2.24 19.06 2.45
N GLY A 120 -1.58 17.90 2.54
CA GLY A 120 -0.14 17.81 2.83
C GLY A 120 0.55 16.63 2.16
N ARG A 121 1.86 16.53 2.40
CA ARG A 121 2.55 15.24 2.35
C ARG A 121 2.11 14.40 3.55
N PHE A 122 2.22 13.08 3.44
CA PHE A 122 2.03 12.21 4.60
C PHE A 122 3.12 12.48 5.65
N LYS A 123 2.80 12.25 6.92
CA LYS A 123 3.78 12.21 8.01
C LYS A 123 4.17 10.75 8.24
N SER A 124 5.46 10.50 8.48
CA SER A 124 5.98 9.16 8.76
C SER A 124 6.93 9.21 9.94
N GLN A 125 6.82 8.21 10.81
CA GLN A 125 7.66 8.05 11.99
C GLN A 125 8.10 6.59 12.05
N ALA A 126 9.41 6.36 12.16
CA ALA A 126 9.95 5.02 12.35
C ALA A 126 9.63 4.51 13.76
N LEU A 127 9.20 3.25 13.85
CA LEU A 127 8.97 2.53 15.10
C LEU A 127 10.20 1.64 15.32
N LEU A 128 10.96 1.92 16.37
CA LEU A 128 12.31 1.35 16.56
C LEU A 128 12.36 0.17 17.53
N ASP A 129 11.27 -0.08 18.26
CA ASP A 129 11.16 -1.18 19.22
C ASP A 129 9.73 -1.75 19.27
N GLU A 130 9.60 -2.93 19.88
CA GLU A 130 8.33 -3.66 19.97
C GLU A 130 7.29 -2.92 20.82
N ALA A 131 7.72 -2.16 21.83
CA ALA A 131 6.81 -1.39 22.69
C ALA A 131 6.18 -0.23 21.91
N ALA A 132 6.98 0.49 21.12
CA ALA A 132 6.53 1.53 20.20
C ALA A 132 5.60 0.96 19.12
N LEU A 133 5.92 -0.23 18.59
CA LEU A 133 5.06 -0.93 17.65
C LEU A 133 3.69 -1.26 18.28
N ALA A 134 3.68 -1.93 19.44
CA ALA A 134 2.45 -2.31 20.14
C ALA A 134 1.60 -1.08 20.49
N ALA A 135 2.23 -0.02 21.00
CA ALA A 135 1.55 1.24 21.31
C ALA A 135 0.95 1.89 20.05
N CYS A 136 1.67 1.91 18.93
CA CYS A 136 1.16 2.45 17.67
C CYS A 136 0.02 1.61 17.08
N LEU A 137 0.11 0.28 17.13
CA LEU A 137 -0.98 -0.59 16.69
C LEU A 137 -2.26 -0.32 17.50
N ALA A 138 -2.16 -0.29 18.83
CA ALA A 138 -3.28 0.03 19.71
C ALA A 138 -3.82 1.45 19.45
N TYR A 139 -2.94 2.44 19.26
CA TYR A 139 -3.34 3.80 18.94
C TYR A 139 -4.15 3.88 17.65
N VAL A 140 -3.71 3.19 16.58
CA VAL A 140 -4.38 3.21 15.27
C VAL A 140 -5.74 2.54 15.37
N ASP A 141 -5.80 1.37 15.99
CA ASP A 141 -7.04 0.61 16.17
C ASP A 141 -8.07 1.36 17.02
N LEU A 142 -7.62 2.11 18.04
CA LEU A 142 -8.49 2.86 18.94
C LEU A 142 -8.80 4.29 18.45
N ASN A 143 -8.23 4.73 17.32
CA ASN A 143 -8.40 6.10 16.85
C ASN A 143 -9.87 6.45 16.55
N PRO A 144 -10.66 5.61 15.86
CA PRO A 144 -12.08 5.90 15.62
C PRO A 144 -12.89 6.03 16.90
N ILE A 145 -12.54 5.28 17.96
CA ILE A 145 -13.19 5.34 19.26
C ILE A 145 -12.85 6.68 19.94
N ARG A 146 -11.56 7.04 19.95
CA ARG A 146 -11.10 8.31 20.51
C ARG A 146 -11.72 9.52 19.81
N ALA A 147 -11.92 9.42 18.50
CA ALA A 147 -12.60 10.44 17.71
C ALA A 147 -14.15 10.40 17.82
N LYS A 148 -14.71 9.49 18.63
CA LYS A 148 -16.16 9.27 18.82
C LYS A 148 -16.91 8.92 17.52
N ILE A 149 -16.21 8.33 16.55
CA ILE A 149 -16.81 7.81 15.31
C ILE A 149 -17.44 6.44 15.55
N ALA A 150 -16.86 5.65 16.45
CA ALA A 150 -17.39 4.34 16.86
C ALA A 150 -17.39 4.22 18.39
N ALA A 151 -18.33 3.43 18.93
CA ALA A 151 -18.38 3.15 20.37
C ALA A 151 -17.39 2.06 20.78
N THR A 152 -17.15 1.10 19.88
CA THR A 152 -16.31 -0.08 20.11
C THR A 152 -15.50 -0.45 18.87
N PRO A 153 -14.38 -1.18 19.00
CA PRO A 153 -13.62 -1.71 17.85
C PRO A 153 -14.44 -2.60 16.90
N GLU A 154 -15.42 -3.34 17.43
CA GLU A 154 -16.36 -4.17 16.66
C GLU A 154 -17.19 -3.34 15.67
N THR A 155 -17.50 -2.10 16.07
CA THR A 155 -18.32 -1.14 15.33
C THR A 155 -17.51 -0.10 14.56
N SER A 156 -16.18 -0.18 14.58
CA SER A 156 -15.32 0.75 13.84
C SER A 156 -15.07 0.24 12.43
N ASP A 157 -15.96 0.62 11.50
CA ASP A 157 -15.82 0.28 10.09
C ASP A 157 -14.50 0.80 9.49
N TYR A 158 -14.01 0.08 8.47
CA TYR A 158 -12.79 0.42 7.73
C TYR A 158 -11.50 0.46 8.57
N THR A 159 -11.39 -0.49 9.50
CA THR A 159 -10.23 -0.66 10.37
C THR A 159 -9.68 -2.07 10.35
N SER A 160 -8.37 -2.20 10.58
CA SER A 160 -7.73 -3.50 10.77
C SER A 160 -8.27 -4.25 11.98
N ILE A 161 -8.60 -3.57 13.07
CA ILE A 161 -9.09 -4.21 14.30
C ILE A 161 -10.45 -4.88 14.08
N LYS A 162 -11.36 -4.22 13.39
CA LYS A 162 -12.66 -4.82 13.05
C LYS A 162 -12.46 -6.09 12.22
N LYS A 163 -11.61 -6.05 11.18
CA LYS A 163 -11.31 -7.25 10.38
C LYS A 163 -10.69 -8.38 11.22
N ARG A 164 -9.76 -8.06 12.13
CA ARG A 164 -9.17 -9.06 13.04
C ARG A 164 -10.21 -9.68 13.97
N ILE A 165 -11.10 -8.87 14.53
CA ILE A 165 -12.18 -9.34 15.39
C ILE A 165 -13.13 -10.24 14.62
N ASP A 166 -13.55 -9.81 13.42
CA ASP A 166 -14.44 -10.59 12.58
C ASP A 166 -13.80 -11.93 12.16
N HIS A 167 -12.50 -11.93 11.87
CA HIS A 167 -11.73 -13.16 11.60
C HIS A 167 -11.67 -14.09 12.83
N ALA A 168 -11.36 -13.54 14.00
CA ALA A 168 -11.29 -14.31 15.25
C ALA A 168 -12.65 -14.93 15.64
N LYS A 169 -13.76 -14.21 15.42
CA LYS A 169 -15.12 -14.73 15.63
C LYS A 169 -15.46 -15.90 14.72
N LEU A 170 -14.85 -15.97 13.54
CA LEU A 170 -15.01 -17.09 12.59
C LEU A 170 -14.12 -18.29 12.94
N GLY A 171 -13.33 -18.23 14.01
CA GLY A 171 -12.46 -19.33 14.45
C GLY A 171 -11.30 -19.63 13.50
N LYS A 172 -10.87 -18.65 12.72
CA LYS A 172 -9.74 -18.74 11.80
C LYS A 172 -8.57 -17.91 12.29
#